data_AF-A0A2V5PS24-F1
#
_entry.id   AF-A0A2V5PS24-F1
#
_cell.length_a   1.000
_cell.length_b   1.000
_cell.length_c   1.000
_cell.angle_alpha   90.00
_cell.angle_beta   90.00
_cell.angle_gamma   90.00
#
_symmetry.space_group_name_H-M   'P 1'
#
loop_
_entity.id
_entity.type
_entity.pdbx_description
1 polymer ?
#
loop_
_entity_poly.entity_id
_entity_poly.type
_entity_poly.pdbx_seq_one_letter_code
_entity_poly.pdbx_strand_id
1 'polypeptide(L)' 'MDIYVYMQGQRRGPYDKAQLQEMWHRGQLPKDTLYWHDGMSKWAVISDLFANTRTAPPLPIDTGNAESMTFPPAS' A
#
# COMPACT_ATOMS: atom_id res chain seq x y z
N MET A 1 -4.73 -2.87 12.92
CA MET A 1 -5.09 -3.19 11.52
C MET A 1 -3.79 -3.38 10.80
N ASP A 2 -3.51 -4.57 10.32
CA ASP A 2 -2.23 -4.90 9.71
C ASP A 2 -2.12 -4.25 8.32
N ILE A 3 -1.33 -3.18 8.25
CA ILE A 3 -1.03 -2.47 7.01
C ILE A 3 0.40 -2.77 6.60
N TYR A 4 0.57 -3.21 5.37
CA TYR A 4 1.86 -3.43 4.75
C TYR A 4 2.14 -2.30 3.78
N VAL A 5 3.41 -1.89 3.69
CA VAL A 5 3.86 -0.89 2.72
C VAL A 5 4.94 -1.47 1.84
N TYR A 6 4.99 -1.06 0.58
CA TYR A 6 5.99 -1.48 -0.38
C TYR A 6 6.95 -0.33 -0.66
N MET A 7 8.19 -0.50 -0.21
CA MET A 7 9.22 0.54 -0.26
C MET A 7 10.54 -0.08 -0.69
N GLN A 8 11.24 0.58 -1.63
CA GLN A 8 12.56 0.13 -2.11
C GLN A 8 12.57 -1.33 -2.63
N GLY A 9 11.49 -1.77 -3.27
CA GLY A 9 11.40 -3.14 -3.79
C GLY A 9 11.10 -4.21 -2.73
N GLN A 10 10.82 -3.82 -1.48
CA GLN A 10 10.53 -4.76 -0.41
C GLN A 10 9.26 -4.38 0.35
N ARG A 11 8.45 -5.39 0.69
CA ARG A 11 7.30 -5.22 1.58
C ARG A 11 7.77 -5.11 3.02
N ARG A 12 7.32 -4.07 3.71
CA ARG A 12 7.60 -3.76 5.11
C ARG A 12 6.29 -3.78 5.89
N GLY A 13 6.31 -4.28 7.12
CA GLY A 13 5.14 -4.36 8.01
C GLY A 13 5.08 -5.69 8.77
N PRO A 14 3.96 -5.95 9.47
CA PRO A 14 2.76 -5.13 9.54
C PRO A 14 2.97 -3.84 10.35
N TYR A 15 2.31 -2.76 9.92
CA TYR A 15 2.26 -1.46 10.59
C TYR A 15 0.81 -1.10 10.89
N ASP A 16 0.58 -0.31 11.93
CA ASP A 16 -0.70 0.31 12.19
C ASP A 16 -0.81 1.71 11.56
N LYS A 17 -2.04 2.19 11.34
CA LYS A 17 -2.30 3.54 10.80
C LYS A 17 -1.58 4.64 11.59
N ALA A 18 -1.50 4.51 12.92
CA ALA A 18 -0.80 5.46 13.78
C ALA A 18 0.72 5.47 13.52
N GLN A 19 1.33 4.30 13.33
CA GLN A 19 2.76 4.19 13.00
C GLN A 19 3.04 4.78 11.62
N LEU A 20 2.21 4.45 10.63
CA LEU A 20 2.34 5.02 9.28
C LEU A 20 2.15 6.53 9.29
N GLN A 21 1.22 7.05 10.09
CA GLN A 21 1.00 8.49 10.25
C GLN A 21 2.24 9.17 10.86
N GLU A 22 2.86 8.57 11.88
CA GLU A 22 4.09 9.12 12.43
C GLU A 22 5.24 9.09 11.40
N MET A 23 5.41 7.99 10.67
CA MET A 23 6.39 7.87 9.59
C MET A 23 6.17 8.91 8.47
N TRP A 24 4.90 9.15 8.13
CA TRP A 24 4.48 10.19 7.19
C TRP A 24 4.87 11.58 7.67
N HIS A 25 4.53 11.94 8.92
CA HIS A 25 4.89 13.23 9.50
C HIS A 25 6.40 13.44 9.62
N ARG A 26 7.15 12.36 9.87
CA ARG A 26 8.62 12.39 9.89
C ARG A 26 9.24 12.48 8.49
N GLY A 27 8.46 12.42 7.41
CA GLY A 27 8.96 12.40 6.03
C GLY A 27 9.69 11.11 5.66
N GLN A 28 9.56 10.05 6.46
CA GLN A 28 10.16 8.75 6.19
C GLN A 28 9.34 7.91 5.20
N LEU A 29 8.12 8.36 4.91
CA LEU A 29 7.19 7.65 4.05
C LEU A 29 6.89 8.49 2.80
N PRO A 30 7.42 8.11 1.61
CA PRO A 30 7.13 8.80 0.38
C PRO A 30 5.64 8.73 0.05
N LYS A 31 5.11 9.81 -0.54
CA LYS A 31 3.71 9.93 -0.99
C LYS A 31 3.27 8.89 -2.00
N ASP A 32 4.21 8.42 -2.82
CA ASP A 32 4.00 7.38 -3.83
C ASP A 32 4.14 5.95 -3.28
N THR A 33 4.35 5.79 -1.96
CA THR A 33 4.46 4.47 -1.34
C THR A 33 3.16 3.70 -1.50
N LEU A 34 3.24 2.46 -1.96
CA LEU A 34 2.08 1.59 -2.01
C LEU A 34 1.82 0.98 -0.64
N TYR A 35 0.57 0.97 -0.19
CA TYR A 35 0.09 0.30 1.01
C TYR A 35 -0.99 -0.72 0.66
N TRP A 36 -1.11 -1.74 1.50
CA TRP A 36 -2.15 -2.76 1.42
C TRP A 36 -2.50 -3.20 2.83
N HIS A 37 -3.76 -3.54 3.06
CA HIS A 37 -4.21 -4.07 4.34
C HIS A 37 -5.22 -5.19 4.11
N ASP A 38 -5.48 -5.95 5.17
CA ASP A 38 -6.52 -6.97 5.15
C ASP A 38 -7.87 -6.36 4.73
N GLY A 39 -8.49 -6.95 3.70
CA GLY A 39 -9.70 -6.44 3.06
C GLY A 39 -9.50 -5.60 1.78
N MET A 40 -8.26 -5.26 1.41
CA MET A 40 -7.98 -4.56 0.16
C MET A 40 -7.76 -5.55 -1.01
N SER A 41 -8.42 -5.35 -2.15
CA SER A 41 -8.21 -6.23 -3.32
C SER A 41 -6.92 -5.93 -4.08
N LYS A 42 -6.34 -4.73 -3.92
CA LYS A 42 -5.13 -4.27 -4.60
C LYS A 42 -4.34 -3.30 -3.70
N TRP A 43 -3.05 -3.12 -3.98
CA TRP A 43 -2.25 -2.07 -3.34
C TRP A 43 -2.76 -0.68 -3.77
N ALA A 44 -2.81 0.26 -2.84
CA ALA A 44 -3.16 1.66 -3.08
C ALA A 44 -2.01 2.59 -2.67
N VAL A 45 -1.98 3.83 -3.12
CA VAL A 45 -0.96 4.80 -2.68
C VAL A 45 -1.26 5.31 -1.28
N ILE A 46 -0.25 5.39 -0.40
CA ILE A 46 -0.41 5.80 0.99
C ILE A 46 -0.91 7.25 1.11
N SER A 47 -0.65 8.07 0.10
CA SER A 47 -1.25 9.39 0.00
C SER A 47 -2.77 9.31 0.04
N ASP A 48 -3.38 8.28 -0.54
CA ASP A 48 -4.82 8.06 -0.47
C ASP A 48 -5.26 7.74 0.97
N LEU A 49 -4.49 6.92 1.70
CA LEU A 49 -4.77 6.62 3.12
C LEU A 49 -4.85 7.89 3.99
N PHE A 50 -4.04 8.91 3.67
CA PHE A 50 -4.00 10.18 4.40
C PHE A 50 -4.81 11.31 3.76
N ALA A 51 -5.06 11.26 2.45
CA ALA A 51 -5.87 12.23 1.70
C ALA A 51 -7.37 11.92 1.78
N ASN A 52 -7.74 10.66 1.98
CA ASN A 52 -9.11 10.18 1.83
C ASN A 52 -9.96 10.26 3.10
N THR A 53 -10.03 11.45 3.71
CA THR A 53 -11.27 11.86 4.39
C THR A 53 -12.39 12.21 3.41
N ARG A 54 -12.20 12.07 2.08
CA ARG A 54 -13.26 12.29 1.09
C ARG A 54 -13.01 11.58 -0.26
N THR A 55 -13.59 10.39 -0.40
CA THR A 55 -13.99 9.70 -1.65
C THR A 55 -13.11 9.86 -2.90
N ALA A 56 -12.39 8.81 -3.31
CA ALA A 56 -12.04 8.59 -4.72
C ALA A 56 -12.19 7.11 -5.14
N PRO A 57 -12.72 6.80 -6.35
CA PRO A 57 -13.05 5.43 -6.80
C PRO A 57 -11.80 4.64 -7.23
N PRO A 58 -11.88 3.30 -7.31
CA PRO A 58 -10.75 2.44 -7.65
C PRO A 58 -10.30 2.70 -9.09
N LEU A 59 -9.04 3.09 -9.27
CA LEU A 59 -8.43 3.18 -10.59
C LEU A 59 -8.53 1.81 -11.30
N PRO A 60 -8.88 1.82 -12.60
CA PRO A 60 -9.24 0.64 -13.38
C PRO A 60 -8.09 -0.36 -13.43
N ILE A 61 -8.45 -1.63 -13.35
CA ILE A 61 -7.57 -2.77 -13.59
C ILE A 61 -7.16 -2.69 -15.05
N ASP A 62 -5.90 -2.35 -15.32
CA ASP A 62 -5.31 -2.67 -16.62
C ASP A 62 -5.11 -4.18 -16.67
N THR A 63 -6.06 -4.84 -17.33
CA THR A 63 -6.03 -6.24 -17.73
C THR A 63 -4.97 -6.38 -18.84
N GLY A 64 -3.69 -6.29 -18.47
CA GLY A 64 -2.58 -6.37 -19.43
C GLY A 64 -1.23 -6.84 -18.88
N ASN A 65 -1.11 -7.00 -17.55
CA ASN A 65 0.13 -7.46 -16.91
C ASN A 65 -0.09 -8.34 -15.66
N ALA A 66 -1.25 -9.01 -15.57
CA ALA A 66 -1.67 -9.77 -14.39
C ALA A 66 -1.17 -11.24 -14.36
N GLU A 67 -0.20 -11.62 -15.20
CA GLU A 67 0.33 -13.00 -15.23
C GLU A 67 1.77 -13.15 -14.72
N SER A 68 2.46 -12.08 -14.30
CA SER A 68 3.90 -12.17 -14.01
C SER A 68 4.36 -11.66 -12.64
N MET A 69 3.46 -11.63 -11.64
CA MET A 69 3.86 -11.51 -10.23
C MET A 69 3.01 -12.44 -9.35
N THR A 70 2.92 -13.71 -9.76
CA THR A 70 2.62 -14.81 -8.84
C THR A 70 3.65 -14.77 -7.72
N PHE A 71 3.19 -14.56 -6.48
CA PHE A 71 4.00 -14.75 -5.29
C PHE A 71 4.72 -16.10 -5.38
N PRO A 72 6.07 -16.19 -5.29
CA PRO A 72 6.68 -17.48 -5.12
C PRO A 72 6.19 -18.06 -3.78
N PRO A 73 5.63 -19.28 -3.74
CA PRO A 73 5.49 -19.98 -2.49
C PRO A 73 6.90 -20.22 -1.94
N ALA A 74 7.13 -19.91 -0.67
CA ALA A 74 8.35 -20.33 0.00
C ALA A 74 8.35 -21.87 0.07
N SER A 75 9.29 -22.51 -0.62
CA SER A 75 9.65 -23.93 -0.45
C SER A 75 10.67 -24.10 0.67
#